data_AF-A0A0U2WNJ0-F1
#
_entry.id   AF-A0A0U2WNJ0-F1
#
_cell.length_a   1.000
_cell.length_b   1.000
_cell.length_c   1.000
_cell.angle_alpha   90.00
_cell.angle_beta   90.00
_cell.angle_gamma   90.00
#
_symmetry.space_group_name_H-M   'P 1'
#
loop_
_entity.id
_entity.type
_entity.pdbx_description
1 polymer ?
#
loop_
_entity_poly.entity_id
_entity_poly.type
_entity_poly.pdbx_seq_one_letter_code
_entity_poly.pdbx_strand_id
1 'polypeptide(L)'
;MRIRKKSPNHELTDVEHRFLENVRSAKAGFHLHESHDIRKSFSMIDLNEEDLKLIQALQGIMDEHLEQITDAFYSTILDIDHLRATIENHTTIERLKITLKDHLFDMFSGVIDEGFIEKRYKIASAHVRIGLEPKWYMGAFQNLQNSIIDVIQNTFSNKSLTVRIHKAVAKLLNIEQQIVLDAYETQNLHIKEEQYEKAKQELRRHIGTMSGDLAALAQQTSASVEQLVTGGIEISRSFEHSIANSESTQSMASIGKGRINRLNQIVSDVFRGMNEMNRLVNDLSQSFDQIKGIAAIVQEIAAQTHLLSFNASIEAARAGSSGAGFSVVASEVKKLSEDTKKAVDHIQTLIETSAAWMKDVVRALDVVSGQIADAQTEAASSDQLFEAIYESMNQNIRELQTNKRDLRSFVQVIEEIGTATQKVSQSAEKLNDQTLRQF
;
A
#
# COMPACT_ATOMS: atom_id res chain seq x y z
N MET A 1 0.16 28.77 -108.40
CA MET A 1 -0.26 27.40 -108.73
C MET A 1 -0.18 26.55 -107.45
N ARG A 2 -1.23 26.57 -106.62
CA ARG A 2 -1.31 25.83 -105.35
C ARG A 2 -2.11 24.55 -105.58
N ILE A 3 -1.43 23.41 -105.53
CA ILE A 3 -2.03 22.08 -105.55
C ILE A 3 -2.74 21.88 -104.19
N ARG A 4 -4.07 21.97 -104.18
CA ARG A 4 -4.90 21.53 -103.04
C ARG A 4 -4.85 20.00 -103.00
N LYS A 5 -4.14 19.43 -102.01
CA LYS A 5 -4.37 18.05 -101.57
C LYS A 5 -5.82 17.95 -101.09
N LYS A 6 -6.64 17.15 -101.76
CA LYS A 6 -7.96 16.71 -101.25
C LYS A 6 -7.71 15.84 -100.01
N SER A 7 -8.32 16.21 -98.89
CA SER A 7 -8.52 15.30 -97.75
C SER A 7 -9.48 14.18 -98.16
N PRO A 8 -9.27 12.93 -97.75
CA PRO A 8 -10.19 11.84 -98.06
C PRO A 8 -11.46 11.98 -97.19
N ASN A 9 -12.61 12.16 -97.85
CA ASN A 9 -13.92 11.92 -97.23
C ASN A 9 -13.95 10.46 -96.75
N HIS A 10 -13.97 10.23 -95.44
CA HIS A 10 -14.28 8.91 -94.90
C HIS A 10 -15.80 8.73 -94.96
N GLU A 11 -16.28 7.92 -95.90
CA GLU A 11 -17.66 7.43 -95.87
C GLU A 11 -17.85 6.56 -94.61
N LEU A 12 -19.01 6.69 -93.96
CA LEU A 12 -19.36 5.89 -92.79
C LEU A 12 -19.58 4.43 -93.21
N THR A 13 -19.22 3.48 -92.35
CA THR A 13 -19.49 2.06 -92.58
C THR A 13 -20.97 1.71 -92.34
N ASP A 14 -21.43 0.55 -92.83
CA ASP A 14 -22.80 0.07 -92.57
C ASP A 14 -23.09 -0.10 -91.06
N VAL A 15 -22.07 -0.49 -90.29
CA VAL A 15 -22.14 -0.59 -88.82
C VAL A 15 -22.34 0.80 -88.20
N GLU A 16 -21.61 1.81 -88.68
CA GLU A 16 -21.73 3.20 -88.22
C GLU A 16 -23.09 3.83 -88.57
N HIS A 17 -23.62 3.53 -89.76
CA HIS A 17 -24.95 3.97 -90.17
C HIS A 17 -26.04 3.39 -89.26
N ARG A 18 -26.04 2.06 -89.05
CA ARG A 18 -27.00 1.40 -88.15
C ARG A 18 -26.85 1.88 -86.70
N PHE A 19 -25.62 2.09 -86.22
CA PHE A 19 -25.38 2.64 -84.89
C PHE A 19 -26.02 4.03 -84.74
N LEU A 20 -25.80 4.93 -85.70
CA LEU A 20 -26.37 6.28 -85.65
C LEU A 20 -27.91 6.28 -85.79
N GLU A 21 -28.50 5.32 -86.50
CA GLU A 21 -29.95 5.11 -86.50
C GLU A 21 -30.45 4.67 -85.12
N ASN A 22 -29.77 3.71 -84.48
CA ASN A 22 -30.09 3.28 -83.13
C ASN A 22 -30.01 4.44 -82.13
N VAL A 23 -28.98 5.30 -82.22
CA VAL A 23 -28.83 6.52 -81.41
C VAL A 23 -30.03 7.46 -81.58
N ARG A 24 -30.57 7.61 -82.80
CA ARG A 24 -31.75 8.47 -83.05
C ARG A 24 -33.04 7.87 -82.49
N SER A 25 -33.15 6.54 -82.44
CA SER A 25 -34.30 5.83 -81.87
C SER A 25 -34.20 5.57 -80.36
N ALA A 26 -33.06 5.88 -79.75
CA ALA A 26 -32.77 5.64 -78.34
C ALA A 26 -33.72 6.42 -77.42
N LYS A 27 -34.32 5.71 -76.45
CA LYS A 27 -35.14 6.26 -75.37
C LYS A 27 -34.30 6.30 -74.09
N ALA A 28 -33.29 7.17 -74.12
CA ALA A 28 -32.33 7.35 -73.03
C ALA A 28 -32.64 8.63 -72.26
N GLY A 29 -32.33 8.68 -70.96
CA GLY A 29 -32.63 9.87 -70.16
C GLY A 29 -32.41 9.72 -68.65
N PHE A 30 -32.42 10.86 -67.97
CA PHE A 30 -32.32 10.97 -66.52
C PHE A 30 -33.71 10.97 -65.88
N HIS A 31 -33.99 10.00 -65.02
CA HIS A 31 -35.25 9.84 -64.31
C HIS A 31 -35.02 9.86 -62.79
N LEU A 32 -34.33 10.91 -62.32
CA LEU A 32 -34.06 11.18 -60.90
C LEU A 32 -34.85 12.40 -60.42
N HIS A 33 -35.12 12.52 -59.12
CA HIS A 33 -35.70 13.75 -58.56
C HIS A 33 -34.75 14.97 -58.72
N GLU A 34 -35.28 16.18 -58.96
CA GLU A 34 -34.48 17.38 -59.26
C GLU A 34 -33.50 17.79 -58.13
N SER A 35 -33.82 17.44 -56.89
CA SER A 35 -33.05 17.76 -55.69
C SER A 35 -31.91 16.80 -55.37
N HIS A 36 -31.69 15.77 -56.20
CA HIS A 36 -30.67 14.76 -55.91
C HIS A 36 -29.26 15.33 -56.16
N ASP A 37 -28.40 15.35 -55.14
CA ASP A 37 -27.05 15.93 -55.22
C ASP A 37 -26.18 15.34 -56.34
N ILE A 38 -26.44 14.09 -56.72
CA ILE A 38 -25.78 13.42 -57.83
C ILE A 38 -26.00 14.10 -59.20
N ARG A 39 -27.11 14.84 -59.38
CA ARG A 39 -27.34 15.64 -60.59
C ARG A 39 -26.29 16.75 -60.75
N LYS A 40 -25.74 17.27 -59.65
CA LYS A 40 -24.64 18.25 -59.68
C LYS A 40 -23.37 17.59 -60.21
N SER A 41 -23.10 16.35 -59.82
CA SER A 41 -22.01 15.54 -60.37
C SER A 41 -22.17 15.30 -61.87
N PHE A 42 -23.38 14.97 -62.34
CA PHE A 42 -23.65 14.78 -63.78
C PHE A 42 -23.39 16.05 -64.59
N SER A 43 -23.84 17.18 -64.05
CA SER A 43 -23.62 18.51 -64.65
C SER A 43 -22.14 18.88 -64.69
N MET A 44 -21.37 18.52 -63.65
CA MET A 44 -19.93 18.81 -63.56
C MET A 44 -19.11 18.09 -64.65
N ILE A 45 -19.51 16.87 -65.03
CA ILE A 45 -18.83 16.09 -66.09
C ILE A 45 -19.48 16.25 -67.47
N ASP A 46 -20.47 17.14 -67.60
CA ASP A 46 -21.24 17.37 -68.83
C ASP A 46 -21.94 16.10 -69.36
N LEU A 47 -22.32 15.16 -68.49
CA LEU A 47 -23.08 13.99 -68.92
C LEU A 47 -24.52 14.41 -69.28
N ASN A 48 -24.87 14.26 -70.55
CA ASN A 48 -26.16 14.72 -71.07
C ASN A 48 -26.94 13.58 -71.76
N GLU A 49 -28.17 13.86 -72.19
CA GLU A 49 -29.04 12.86 -72.82
C GLU A 49 -28.46 12.30 -74.13
N GLU A 50 -27.70 13.09 -74.89
CA GLU A 50 -27.05 12.62 -76.12
C GLU A 50 -25.94 11.60 -75.82
N ASP A 51 -25.21 11.79 -74.71
CA ASP A 51 -24.26 10.79 -74.22
C ASP A 51 -24.99 9.49 -73.83
N LEU A 52 -26.14 9.58 -73.15
CA LEU A 52 -26.94 8.41 -72.79
C LEU A 52 -27.53 7.68 -74.00
N LYS A 53 -27.91 8.39 -75.07
CA LYS A 53 -28.35 7.78 -76.33
C LYS A 53 -27.20 7.03 -77.02
N LEU A 54 -25.99 7.58 -77.00
CA LEU A 54 -24.79 6.88 -77.47
C LEU A 54 -24.52 5.61 -76.65
N ILE A 55 -24.64 5.70 -75.33
CA ILE A 55 -24.47 4.57 -74.41
C ILE A 55 -25.52 3.48 -74.68
N GLN A 56 -26.80 3.84 -74.85
CA GLN A 56 -27.87 2.89 -75.16
C GLN A 56 -27.64 2.18 -76.50
N ALA A 57 -27.24 2.92 -77.52
CA ALA A 57 -26.95 2.33 -78.83
C ALA A 57 -25.73 1.40 -78.82
N LEU A 58 -24.80 1.58 -77.86
CA LEU A 58 -23.67 0.67 -77.66
C LEU A 58 -24.07 -0.61 -76.95
N GLN A 59 -25.20 -0.67 -76.24
CA GLN A 59 -25.56 -1.81 -75.39
C GLN A 59 -25.51 -3.14 -76.14
N GLY A 60 -26.12 -3.22 -77.33
CA GLY A 60 -26.12 -4.44 -78.15
C GLY A 60 -24.73 -4.81 -78.68
N ILE A 61 -23.89 -3.82 -78.98
CA ILE A 61 -22.49 -4.06 -79.40
C ILE A 61 -21.68 -4.55 -78.20
N MET A 62 -21.86 -3.95 -77.02
CA MET A 62 -21.15 -4.36 -75.81
C MET A 62 -21.55 -5.79 -75.41
N ASP A 63 -22.83 -6.17 -75.56
CA ASP A 63 -23.35 -7.50 -75.23
C ASP A 63 -22.58 -8.62 -75.95
N GLU A 64 -22.30 -8.43 -77.25
CA GLU A 64 -21.49 -9.37 -78.06
C GLU A 64 -20.05 -9.53 -77.55
N HIS A 65 -19.54 -8.56 -76.79
CA HIS A 65 -18.17 -8.51 -76.27
C HIS A 65 -18.08 -8.68 -74.74
N LEU A 66 -19.19 -8.84 -74.01
CA LEU A 66 -19.19 -8.91 -72.54
C LEU A 66 -18.36 -10.08 -71.99
N GLU A 67 -18.33 -11.22 -72.68
CA GLU A 67 -17.49 -12.36 -72.28
C GLU A 67 -16.01 -12.01 -72.32
N GLN A 68 -15.53 -11.46 -73.43
CA GLN A 68 -14.15 -11.02 -73.58
C GLN A 68 -13.78 -9.92 -72.55
N ILE A 69 -14.68 -8.95 -72.35
CA ILE A 69 -14.45 -7.83 -71.41
C ILE A 69 -14.34 -8.35 -69.97
N THR A 70 -15.24 -9.25 -69.56
CA THR A 70 -15.23 -9.79 -68.19
C THR A 70 -14.06 -10.74 -67.94
N ASP A 71 -13.63 -11.51 -68.93
CA ASP A 71 -12.42 -12.34 -68.83
C ASP A 71 -11.16 -11.48 -68.68
N ALA A 72 -11.02 -10.44 -69.50
CA ALA A 72 -9.92 -9.48 -69.39
C ALA A 72 -9.91 -8.78 -68.02
N PHE A 73 -11.08 -8.36 -67.54
CA PHE A 73 -11.24 -7.73 -66.21
C PHE A 73 -10.71 -8.63 -65.08
N TYR A 74 -11.17 -9.89 -64.99
CA TYR A 74 -10.74 -10.77 -63.91
C TYR A 74 -9.30 -11.29 -64.07
N SER A 75 -8.77 -11.42 -65.29
CA SER A 75 -7.38 -11.87 -65.49
C SER A 75 -6.38 -11.00 -64.72
N THR A 76 -6.53 -9.68 -64.84
CA THR A 76 -5.67 -8.69 -64.16
C THR A 76 -5.88 -8.61 -62.65
N ILE A 77 -7.09 -8.88 -62.16
CA ILE A 77 -7.39 -8.89 -60.72
C ILE A 77 -6.77 -10.11 -60.05
N LEU A 78 -6.80 -11.26 -60.74
CA LEU A 78 -6.26 -12.52 -60.22
C LEU A 78 -4.73 -12.51 -60.13
N ASP A 79 -4.04 -11.66 -60.90
CA ASP A 79 -2.59 -11.46 -60.78
C ASP A 79 -2.19 -10.85 -59.42
N ILE A 80 -3.14 -10.34 -58.64
CA ILE A 80 -2.91 -9.78 -57.31
C ILE A 80 -3.36 -10.78 -56.24
N ASP A 81 -2.39 -11.36 -55.53
CA ASP A 81 -2.59 -12.47 -54.58
C ASP A 81 -3.68 -12.21 -53.54
N HIS A 82 -3.72 -11.03 -52.92
CA HIS A 82 -4.72 -10.74 -51.88
C HIS A 82 -6.12 -10.53 -52.46
N LEU A 83 -6.26 -10.02 -53.68
CA LEU A 83 -7.58 -9.87 -54.33
C LEU A 83 -8.12 -11.24 -54.77
N ARG A 84 -7.24 -12.12 -55.27
CA ARG A 84 -7.57 -13.52 -55.53
C ARG A 84 -8.08 -14.21 -54.27
N ALA A 85 -7.35 -14.09 -53.16
CA ALA A 85 -7.76 -14.67 -51.88
C ALA A 85 -9.12 -14.10 -51.40
N THR A 86 -9.35 -12.79 -51.53
CA THR A 86 -10.63 -12.17 -51.18
C THR A 86 -11.80 -12.74 -51.99
N ILE A 87 -11.60 -12.98 -53.29
CA ILE A 87 -12.61 -13.60 -54.15
C ILE A 87 -12.87 -15.03 -53.69
N GLU A 88 -11.84 -15.86 -53.56
CA GLU A 88 -11.94 -17.28 -53.18
C GLU A 88 -12.60 -17.48 -51.80
N ASN A 89 -12.41 -16.54 -50.88
CA ASN A 89 -13.01 -16.57 -49.55
C ASN A 89 -14.51 -16.23 -49.53
N HIS A 90 -15.04 -15.53 -50.54
CA HIS A 90 -16.42 -15.04 -50.53
C HIS A 90 -17.30 -15.61 -51.65
N THR A 91 -16.71 -16.03 -52.77
CA THR A 91 -17.45 -16.45 -53.98
C THR A 91 -16.52 -17.16 -54.99
N THR A 92 -17.03 -17.49 -56.18
CA THR A 92 -16.24 -18.01 -57.30
C THR A 92 -16.15 -16.98 -58.44
N ILE A 93 -15.08 -17.08 -59.22
CA ILE A 93 -14.87 -16.22 -60.41
C ILE A 93 -16.01 -16.39 -61.41
N GLU A 94 -16.45 -17.62 -61.67
CA GLU A 94 -17.54 -17.89 -62.63
C GLU A 94 -18.84 -17.19 -62.24
N ARG A 95 -19.20 -17.21 -60.95
CA ARG A 95 -20.37 -16.51 -60.45
C ARG A 95 -20.21 -15.00 -60.53
N LEU A 96 -19.01 -14.49 -60.23
CA LEU A 96 -18.70 -13.06 -60.33
C LEU A 96 -18.76 -12.55 -61.77
N LYS A 97 -18.24 -13.32 -62.74
CA LYS A 97 -18.35 -13.01 -64.16
C LYS A 97 -19.81 -12.83 -64.58
N ILE A 98 -20.70 -13.72 -64.17
CA ILE A 98 -22.15 -13.59 -64.45
C ILE A 98 -22.68 -12.26 -63.89
N THR A 99 -22.44 -11.98 -62.60
CA THR A 99 -22.95 -10.75 -61.98
C THR A 99 -22.33 -9.48 -62.57
N LEU A 100 -21.08 -9.53 -63.02
CA LEU A 100 -20.43 -8.41 -63.68
C LEU A 100 -20.97 -8.22 -65.10
N LYS A 101 -21.23 -9.30 -65.86
CA LYS A 101 -21.89 -9.22 -67.17
C LYS A 101 -23.25 -8.54 -67.03
N ASP A 102 -24.06 -8.95 -66.07
CA ASP A 102 -25.37 -8.33 -65.78
C ASP A 102 -25.21 -6.84 -65.44
N HIS A 103 -24.25 -6.50 -64.57
CA HIS A 103 -23.98 -5.10 -64.20
C HIS A 103 -23.53 -4.25 -65.40
N LEU A 104 -22.61 -4.77 -66.24
CA LEU A 104 -22.15 -4.08 -67.43
C LEU A 104 -23.28 -3.92 -68.45
N PHE A 105 -24.10 -4.95 -68.69
CA PHE A 105 -25.25 -4.85 -69.56
C PHE A 105 -26.23 -3.76 -69.09
N ASP A 106 -26.56 -3.75 -67.80
CA ASP A 106 -27.43 -2.74 -67.17
C ASP A 106 -26.82 -1.32 -67.24
N MET A 107 -25.50 -1.20 -67.12
CA MET A 107 -24.77 0.07 -67.21
C MET A 107 -24.96 0.75 -68.57
N PHE A 108 -25.04 -0.02 -69.65
CA PHE A 108 -25.26 0.50 -71.01
C PHE A 108 -26.75 0.71 -71.37
N SER A 109 -27.70 0.60 -70.43
CA SER A 109 -29.13 0.77 -70.72
C SER A 109 -29.53 2.17 -71.21
N GLY A 110 -28.70 3.19 -70.94
CA GLY A 110 -28.98 4.60 -71.25
C GLY A 110 -30.01 5.27 -70.34
N VAL A 111 -30.43 4.59 -69.26
CA VAL A 111 -31.38 5.14 -68.28
C VAL A 111 -30.67 5.26 -66.93
N ILE A 112 -30.67 6.47 -66.38
CA ILE A 112 -30.19 6.74 -65.02
C ILE A 112 -31.39 7.15 -64.17
N ASP A 113 -31.85 6.24 -63.32
CA ASP A 113 -32.99 6.39 -62.41
C ASP A 113 -32.61 6.01 -60.96
N GLU A 114 -33.55 6.08 -60.01
CA GLU A 114 -33.28 5.73 -58.62
C GLU A 114 -32.86 4.25 -58.45
N GLY A 115 -33.43 3.35 -59.26
CA GLY A 115 -33.07 1.93 -59.26
C GLY A 115 -31.64 1.69 -59.77
N PHE A 116 -31.20 2.47 -60.77
CA PHE A 116 -29.83 2.50 -61.25
C PHE A 116 -28.91 2.83 -60.08
N ILE A 117 -29.17 3.92 -59.36
CA ILE A 117 -28.36 4.37 -58.22
C ILE A 117 -28.37 3.35 -57.07
N GLU A 118 -29.53 2.85 -56.67
CA GLU A 118 -29.66 1.89 -55.56
C GLU A 118 -28.86 0.60 -55.81
N LYS A 119 -28.87 0.08 -57.05
CA LYS A 119 -28.05 -1.08 -57.44
C LYS A 119 -26.56 -0.81 -57.20
N ARG A 120 -26.06 0.39 -57.52
CA ARG A 120 -24.65 0.76 -57.34
C ARG A 120 -24.30 0.91 -55.86
N TYR A 121 -25.18 1.51 -55.06
CA TYR A 121 -25.00 1.52 -53.61
C TYR A 121 -24.92 0.10 -53.04
N LYS A 122 -25.78 -0.83 -53.47
CA LYS A 122 -25.71 -2.25 -53.04
C LYS A 122 -24.38 -2.90 -53.42
N ILE A 123 -23.89 -2.65 -54.63
CA ILE A 123 -22.57 -3.13 -55.08
C ILE A 123 -21.46 -2.53 -54.21
N ALA A 124 -21.49 -1.24 -53.95
CA ALA A 124 -20.51 -0.57 -53.10
C ALA A 124 -20.51 -1.15 -51.68
N SER A 125 -21.68 -1.30 -51.05
CA SER A 125 -21.81 -1.91 -49.72
C SER A 125 -21.27 -3.33 -49.68
N ALA A 126 -21.46 -4.12 -50.75
CA ALA A 126 -20.91 -5.46 -50.84
C ALA A 126 -19.37 -5.44 -50.85
N HIS A 127 -18.75 -4.51 -51.57
CA HIS A 127 -17.29 -4.37 -51.64
C HIS A 127 -16.69 -3.80 -50.34
N VAL A 128 -17.37 -2.86 -49.67
CA VAL A 128 -16.98 -2.39 -48.32
C VAL A 128 -16.99 -3.54 -47.32
N ARG A 129 -18.04 -4.38 -47.35
CA ARG A 129 -18.21 -5.49 -46.39
C ARG A 129 -17.10 -6.55 -46.50
N ILE A 130 -16.59 -6.80 -47.70
CA ILE A 130 -15.46 -7.73 -47.93
C ILE A 130 -14.09 -7.07 -47.73
N GLY A 131 -14.05 -5.78 -47.34
CA GLY A 131 -12.82 -5.04 -47.08
C GLY A 131 -12.03 -4.68 -48.33
N LEU A 132 -12.66 -4.59 -49.51
CA LEU A 132 -11.95 -4.18 -50.73
C LEU A 132 -11.58 -2.71 -50.63
N GLU A 133 -10.29 -2.37 -50.65
CA GLU A 133 -9.86 -0.97 -50.64
C GLU A 133 -10.29 -0.22 -51.93
N PRO A 134 -10.72 1.06 -51.84
CA PRO A 134 -11.16 1.84 -53.01
C PRO A 134 -10.14 1.89 -54.15
N LYS A 135 -8.83 1.91 -53.84
CA LYS A 135 -7.76 1.94 -54.85
C LYS A 135 -7.80 0.75 -55.81
N TRP A 136 -8.16 -0.45 -55.31
CA TRP A 136 -8.26 -1.66 -56.12
C TRP A 136 -9.52 -1.65 -56.98
N TYR A 137 -10.61 -1.13 -56.42
CA TYR A 137 -11.85 -0.89 -57.17
C TYR A 137 -11.61 0.07 -58.36
N MET A 138 -10.90 1.18 -58.11
CA MET A 138 -10.54 2.14 -59.17
C MET A 138 -9.64 1.54 -60.24
N GLY A 139 -8.62 0.77 -59.84
CA GLY A 139 -7.75 0.07 -60.79
C GLY A 139 -8.52 -0.91 -61.69
N ALA A 140 -9.52 -1.61 -61.15
CA ALA A 140 -10.34 -2.53 -61.91
C ALA A 140 -11.17 -1.80 -63.00
N PHE A 141 -11.70 -0.61 -62.70
CA PHE A 141 -12.42 0.20 -63.69
C PHE A 141 -11.51 0.74 -64.81
N GLN A 142 -10.22 0.99 -64.53
CA GLN A 142 -9.27 1.34 -65.60
C GLN A 142 -9.09 0.18 -66.59
N ASN A 143 -9.03 -1.05 -66.09
CA ASN A 143 -8.91 -2.24 -66.94
C ASN A 143 -10.18 -2.45 -67.75
N LEU A 144 -11.35 -2.27 -67.13
CA LEU A 144 -12.64 -2.27 -67.82
C LEU A 144 -12.69 -1.21 -68.93
N GLN A 145 -12.23 0.01 -68.63
CA GLN A 145 -12.20 1.10 -69.60
C GLN A 145 -11.32 0.77 -70.80
N ASN A 146 -10.13 0.19 -70.58
CA ASN A 146 -9.23 -0.23 -71.66
C ASN A 146 -9.90 -1.25 -72.58
N SER A 147 -10.54 -2.28 -72.00
CA SER A 147 -11.27 -3.29 -72.78
C SER A 147 -12.40 -2.68 -73.62
N ILE A 148 -13.16 -1.72 -73.05
CA ILE A 148 -14.23 -1.04 -73.79
C ILE A 148 -13.66 -0.16 -74.91
N ILE A 149 -12.55 0.53 -74.67
CA ILE A 149 -11.84 1.33 -75.67
C ILE A 149 -11.43 0.45 -76.86
N ASP A 150 -10.85 -0.72 -76.60
CA ASP A 150 -10.44 -1.65 -77.66
C ASP A 150 -11.64 -2.13 -78.49
N VAL A 151 -12.77 -2.45 -77.86
CA VAL A 151 -14.01 -2.81 -78.57
C VAL A 151 -14.51 -1.67 -79.46
N ILE A 152 -14.53 -0.44 -78.94
CA ILE A 152 -14.98 0.73 -79.71
C ILE A 152 -14.03 0.98 -80.91
N GLN A 153 -12.71 0.91 -80.70
CA GLN A 153 -11.73 1.14 -81.77
C GLN A 153 -11.78 0.07 -82.87
N ASN A 154 -12.06 -1.18 -82.51
CA ASN A 154 -12.19 -2.27 -83.47
C ASN A 154 -13.53 -2.23 -84.22
N THR A 155 -14.57 -1.62 -83.64
CA THR A 155 -15.92 -1.56 -84.23
C THR A 155 -16.12 -0.35 -85.15
N PHE A 156 -15.53 0.81 -84.81
CA PHE A 156 -15.78 2.08 -85.49
C PHE A 156 -14.50 2.62 -86.15
N SER A 157 -14.60 2.99 -87.42
CA SER A 157 -13.48 3.54 -88.20
C SER A 157 -13.48 5.08 -88.25
N ASN A 158 -14.65 5.70 -88.05
CA ASN A 158 -14.81 7.14 -88.04
C ASN A 158 -14.24 7.74 -86.75
N LYS A 159 -13.15 8.50 -86.88
CA LYS A 159 -12.45 9.13 -85.76
C LYS A 159 -13.33 10.05 -84.93
N SER A 160 -14.22 10.83 -85.56
CA SER A 160 -15.06 11.79 -84.84
C SER A 160 -16.14 11.09 -84.02
N LEU A 161 -16.74 10.04 -84.56
CA LEU A 161 -17.74 9.23 -83.86
C LEU A 161 -17.12 8.46 -82.70
N THR A 162 -15.98 7.81 -82.96
CA THR A 162 -15.18 7.09 -81.97
C THR A 162 -14.88 7.98 -80.77
N VAL A 163 -14.35 9.19 -80.98
CA VAL A 163 -14.04 10.13 -79.89
C VAL A 163 -15.30 10.53 -79.08
N ARG A 164 -16.45 10.71 -79.74
CA ARG A 164 -17.71 11.03 -79.03
C ARG A 164 -18.17 9.87 -78.15
N ILE A 165 -18.14 8.65 -78.68
CA ILE A 165 -18.48 7.43 -77.95
C ILE A 165 -17.55 7.25 -76.74
N HIS A 166 -16.24 7.40 -76.94
CA HIS A 166 -15.25 7.28 -75.86
C HIS A 166 -15.52 8.28 -74.73
N LYS A 167 -15.87 9.52 -75.07
CA LYS A 167 -16.23 10.54 -74.06
C LYS A 167 -17.48 10.16 -73.28
N ALA A 168 -18.53 9.68 -73.96
CA ALA A 168 -19.76 9.24 -73.31
C ALA A 168 -19.51 8.08 -72.33
N VAL A 169 -18.77 7.06 -72.75
CA VAL A 169 -18.38 5.92 -71.88
C VAL A 169 -17.50 6.38 -70.71
N ALA A 170 -16.51 7.24 -70.96
CA ALA A 170 -15.66 7.75 -69.89
C ALA A 170 -16.46 8.52 -68.83
N LYS A 171 -17.45 9.33 -69.24
CA LYS A 171 -18.38 10.01 -68.32
C LYS A 171 -19.21 9.00 -67.52
N LEU A 172 -19.75 7.96 -68.16
CA LEU A 172 -20.53 6.90 -67.50
C LEU A 172 -19.72 6.16 -66.43
N LEU A 173 -18.53 5.67 -66.79
CA LEU A 173 -17.63 4.98 -65.85
C LEU A 173 -17.20 5.88 -64.69
N ASN A 174 -17.04 7.18 -64.95
CA ASN A 174 -16.72 8.13 -63.90
C ASN A 174 -17.88 8.30 -62.90
N ILE A 175 -19.13 8.29 -63.35
CA ILE A 175 -20.29 8.30 -62.45
C ILE A 175 -20.39 7.04 -61.60
N GLU A 176 -20.16 5.86 -62.21
CA GLU A 176 -20.13 4.59 -61.48
C GLU A 176 -19.10 4.66 -60.32
N GLN A 177 -17.90 5.17 -60.60
CA GLN A 177 -16.85 5.35 -59.60
C GLN A 177 -17.26 6.35 -58.49
N GLN A 178 -17.90 7.47 -58.85
CA GLN A 178 -18.32 8.48 -57.87
C GLN A 178 -19.40 7.94 -56.91
N ILE A 179 -20.41 7.23 -57.41
CA ILE A 179 -21.47 6.64 -56.57
C ILE A 179 -20.88 5.65 -55.58
N VAL A 180 -19.95 4.81 -56.05
CA VAL A 180 -19.32 3.81 -55.19
C VAL A 180 -18.45 4.49 -54.13
N LEU A 181 -17.65 5.50 -54.48
CA LEU A 181 -16.84 6.24 -53.48
C LEU A 181 -17.69 6.89 -52.39
N ASP A 182 -18.78 7.55 -52.76
CA ASP A 182 -19.71 8.18 -51.81
C ASP A 182 -20.29 7.15 -50.81
N ALA A 183 -20.67 5.98 -51.32
CA ALA A 183 -21.14 4.87 -50.49
C ALA A 183 -20.03 4.33 -49.56
N TYR A 184 -18.79 4.24 -50.04
CA TYR A 184 -17.63 3.85 -49.24
C TYR A 184 -17.36 4.83 -48.10
N GLU A 185 -17.40 6.13 -48.38
CA GLU A 185 -17.19 7.17 -47.38
C GLU A 185 -18.28 7.14 -46.31
N THR A 186 -19.54 7.09 -46.72
CA THR A 186 -20.70 7.03 -45.82
C THR A 186 -20.64 5.82 -44.89
N GLN A 187 -20.38 4.63 -45.43
CA GLN A 187 -20.33 3.41 -44.62
C GLN A 187 -19.16 3.42 -43.63
N ASN A 188 -18.00 3.93 -44.04
CA ASN A 188 -16.83 4.02 -43.15
C ASN A 188 -17.03 5.05 -42.03
N LEU A 189 -17.71 6.17 -42.31
CA LEU A 189 -18.08 7.14 -41.28
C LEU A 189 -19.01 6.50 -40.24
N HIS A 190 -20.03 5.77 -40.69
CA HIS A 190 -20.96 5.11 -39.78
C HIS A 190 -20.28 4.08 -38.86
N ILE A 191 -19.36 3.27 -39.41
CA ILE A 191 -18.57 2.30 -38.62
C ILE A 191 -17.72 3.02 -37.57
N LYS A 192 -17.06 4.13 -37.94
CA LYS A 192 -16.24 4.92 -37.01
C LYS A 192 -17.07 5.57 -35.91
N GLU A 193 -18.24 6.10 -36.24
CA GLU A 193 -19.17 6.68 -35.27
C GLU A 193 -19.66 5.65 -34.26
N GLU A 194 -20.04 4.45 -34.73
CA GLU A 194 -20.48 3.37 -33.85
C GLU A 194 -19.35 2.90 -32.90
N GLN A 195 -18.13 2.78 -33.41
CA GLN A 195 -16.95 2.45 -32.58
C GLN A 195 -16.64 3.55 -31.56
N TYR A 196 -16.75 4.82 -31.97
CA TYR A 196 -16.51 5.96 -31.10
C TYR A 196 -17.52 6.01 -29.95
N GLU A 197 -18.81 5.82 -30.23
CA GLU A 197 -19.85 5.79 -29.19
C GLU A 197 -19.68 4.60 -28.22
N LYS A 198 -19.30 3.42 -28.72
CA LYS A 198 -18.98 2.27 -27.86
C LYS A 198 -17.81 2.57 -26.93
N ALA A 199 -16.70 3.09 -27.48
CA ALA A 199 -15.53 3.45 -26.68
C ALA A 199 -15.85 4.54 -25.64
N LYS A 200 -16.69 5.51 -26.01
CA LYS A 200 -17.18 6.58 -25.12
C LYS A 200 -17.98 6.02 -23.94
N GLN A 201 -18.90 5.09 -24.20
CA GLN A 201 -19.71 4.44 -23.16
C GLN A 201 -18.85 3.57 -22.22
N GLU A 202 -17.91 2.80 -22.77
CA GLU A 202 -16.99 2.00 -21.97
C GLU A 202 -16.11 2.86 -21.07
N LEU A 203 -15.57 3.96 -21.59
CA LEU A 203 -14.77 4.91 -20.82
C LEU A 203 -15.60 5.54 -19.69
N ARG A 204 -16.83 5.98 -19.99
CA ARG A 204 -17.76 6.51 -18.99
C ARG A 204 -18.03 5.50 -17.87
N ARG A 205 -18.27 4.23 -18.22
CA ARG A 205 -18.50 3.17 -17.23
C ARG A 205 -17.27 2.97 -16.34
N HIS A 206 -16.08 2.86 -16.93
CA HIS A 206 -14.83 2.66 -16.17
C HIS A 206 -14.52 3.83 -15.23
N ILE A 207 -14.71 5.08 -15.69
CA ILE A 207 -14.48 6.24 -14.84
C ILE A 207 -15.53 6.32 -13.72
N GLY A 208 -16.79 5.98 -14.00
CA GLY A 208 -17.85 5.93 -12.99
C GLY A 208 -17.56 4.91 -11.89
N THR A 209 -17.18 3.67 -12.26
CA THR A 209 -16.81 2.64 -11.27
C THR A 209 -15.58 3.05 -10.48
N MET A 210 -14.53 3.55 -11.14
CA MET A 210 -13.28 3.93 -10.49
C MET A 210 -13.47 5.13 -9.54
N SER A 211 -14.30 6.10 -9.91
CA SER A 211 -14.67 7.22 -9.02
C SER A 211 -15.47 6.74 -7.81
N GLY A 212 -16.39 5.80 -8.00
CA GLY A 212 -17.16 5.19 -6.90
C GLY A 212 -16.26 4.42 -5.92
N ASP A 213 -15.34 3.61 -6.44
CA ASP A 213 -14.37 2.86 -5.64
C ASP A 213 -13.43 3.82 -4.87
N LEU A 214 -12.97 4.90 -5.51
CA LEU A 214 -12.17 5.93 -4.85
C LEU A 214 -12.92 6.60 -3.69
N ALA A 215 -14.20 6.93 -3.88
CA ALA A 215 -15.03 7.54 -2.85
C ALA A 215 -15.24 6.59 -1.66
N ALA A 216 -15.53 5.32 -1.92
CA ALA A 216 -15.66 4.30 -0.88
C ALA A 216 -14.35 4.11 -0.11
N LEU A 217 -13.22 4.03 -0.81
CA LEU A 217 -11.90 3.90 -0.19
C LEU A 217 -11.55 5.14 0.65
N ALA A 218 -11.88 6.34 0.16
CA ALA A 218 -11.67 7.58 0.91
C ALA A 218 -12.52 7.63 2.18
N GLN A 219 -13.77 7.16 2.13
CA GLN A 219 -14.63 7.07 3.31
C GLN A 219 -14.08 6.07 4.34
N GLN A 220 -13.64 4.89 3.90
CA GLN A 220 -13.02 3.89 4.79
C GLN A 220 -11.72 4.41 5.42
N THR A 221 -10.90 5.09 4.63
CA THR A 221 -9.65 5.71 5.11
C THR A 221 -9.95 6.80 6.13
N SER A 222 -11.00 7.62 5.91
CA SER A 222 -11.42 8.66 6.85
C SER A 222 -11.87 8.08 8.20
N ALA A 223 -12.65 6.99 8.18
CA ALA A 223 -13.02 6.28 9.41
C ALA A 223 -11.79 5.72 10.16
N SER A 224 -10.83 5.17 9.42
CA SER A 224 -9.57 4.66 10.00
C SER A 224 -8.74 5.79 10.62
N VAL A 225 -8.68 6.96 9.98
CA VAL A 225 -8.02 8.17 10.52
C VAL A 225 -8.67 8.59 11.85
N GLU A 226 -9.99 8.66 11.93
CA GLU A 226 -10.70 9.03 13.16
C GLU A 226 -10.42 8.07 14.32
N GLN A 227 -10.39 6.76 14.03
CA GLN A 227 -10.01 5.73 15.02
C GLN A 227 -8.56 5.90 15.49
N LEU A 228 -7.62 6.16 14.58
CA LEU A 228 -6.21 6.36 14.91
C LEU A 228 -5.99 7.64 15.74
N VAL A 229 -6.69 8.73 15.44
CA VAL A 229 -6.65 9.97 16.24
C VAL A 229 -7.16 9.70 17.65
N THR A 230 -8.31 9.04 17.77
CA THR A 230 -8.88 8.66 19.08
C THR A 230 -7.93 7.77 19.87
N GLY A 231 -7.37 6.75 19.22
CA GLY A 231 -6.36 5.87 19.83
C GLY A 231 -5.10 6.62 20.26
N GLY A 232 -4.65 7.61 19.47
CA GLY A 232 -3.53 8.48 19.83
C GLY A 232 -3.79 9.29 21.10
N ILE A 233 -5.02 9.81 21.30
CA ILE A 233 -5.42 10.52 22.52
C ILE A 233 -5.38 9.57 23.73
N GLU A 234 -5.90 8.35 23.59
CA GLU A 234 -5.90 7.35 24.66
C GLU A 234 -4.49 6.94 25.07
N ILE A 235 -3.60 6.68 24.11
CA ILE A 235 -2.19 6.36 24.38
C ILE A 235 -1.50 7.55 25.06
N SER A 236 -1.78 8.79 24.63
CA SER A 236 -1.21 9.98 25.28
C SER A 236 -1.63 10.09 26.75
N ARG A 237 -2.89 9.78 27.06
CA ARG A 237 -3.39 9.73 28.46
C ARG A 237 -2.71 8.60 29.24
N SER A 238 -2.49 7.44 28.61
CA SER A 238 -1.75 6.33 29.22
C SER A 238 -0.31 6.73 29.56
N PHE A 239 0.38 7.46 28.68
CA PHE A 239 1.70 7.99 28.99
C PHE A 239 1.71 8.97 30.17
N GLU A 240 0.72 9.86 30.28
CA GLU A 240 0.60 10.75 31.44
C GLU A 240 0.43 9.97 32.75
N HIS A 241 -0.41 8.95 32.74
CA HIS A 241 -0.59 8.07 33.89
C HIS A 241 0.70 7.31 34.25
N SER A 242 1.41 6.77 33.26
CA SER A 242 2.67 6.04 33.48
C SER A 242 3.80 6.95 33.99
N ILE A 243 3.87 8.20 33.53
CA ILE A 243 4.81 9.20 34.06
C ILE A 243 4.50 9.47 35.53
N ALA A 244 3.23 9.76 35.88
CA ALA A 244 2.84 10.01 37.27
C ALA A 244 3.13 8.80 38.18
N ASN A 245 2.91 7.57 37.70
CA ASN A 245 3.24 6.37 38.46
C ASN A 245 4.76 6.19 38.66
N SER A 246 5.56 6.54 37.65
CA SER A 246 7.02 6.50 37.72
C SER A 246 7.57 7.55 38.69
N GLU A 247 7.02 8.77 38.67
CA GLU A 247 7.34 9.83 39.63
C GLU A 247 6.97 9.44 41.07
N SER A 248 5.80 8.80 41.26
CA SER A 248 5.39 8.26 42.55
C SER A 248 6.36 7.19 43.05
N THR A 249 6.75 6.25 42.18
CA THR A 249 7.72 5.20 42.50
C THR A 249 9.09 5.77 42.84
N GLN A 250 9.53 6.79 42.09
CA GLN A 250 10.77 7.52 42.36
C GLN A 250 10.74 8.21 43.74
N SER A 251 9.63 8.83 44.10
CA SER A 251 9.43 9.44 45.42
C SER A 251 9.47 8.39 46.53
N MET A 252 8.81 7.24 46.34
CA MET A 252 8.85 6.13 47.29
C MET A 252 10.27 5.58 47.48
N ALA A 253 11.04 5.45 46.39
CA ALA A 253 12.45 5.03 46.46
C ALA A 253 13.30 6.04 47.24
N SER A 254 13.10 7.34 47.01
CA SER A 254 13.79 8.40 47.77
C SER A 254 13.45 8.35 49.26
N ILE A 255 12.19 8.11 49.62
CA ILE A 255 11.75 7.93 51.02
C ILE A 255 12.40 6.67 51.60
N GLY A 256 12.44 5.57 50.85
CA GLY A 256 13.11 4.32 51.22
C GLY A 256 14.59 4.54 51.55
N LYS A 257 15.30 5.25 50.68
CA LYS A 257 16.71 5.65 50.90
C LYS A 257 16.88 6.47 52.18
N GLY A 258 15.99 7.42 52.43
CA GLY A 258 15.97 8.18 53.68
C GLY A 258 15.80 7.31 54.93
N ARG A 259 14.96 6.27 54.87
CA ARG A 259 14.77 5.29 55.96
C ARG A 259 16.00 4.43 56.18
N ILE A 260 16.68 3.99 55.12
CA ILE A 260 17.93 3.22 55.21
C ILE A 260 19.05 4.05 55.83
N ASN A 261 19.18 5.33 55.46
CA ASN A 261 20.14 6.24 56.09
C ASN A 261 19.91 6.37 57.61
N ARG A 262 18.64 6.44 58.03
CA ARG A 262 18.30 6.45 59.46
C ARG A 262 18.58 5.11 60.14
N LEU A 263 18.34 3.99 59.46
CA LEU A 263 18.69 2.67 59.98
C LEU A 263 20.21 2.54 60.20
N ASN A 264 21.02 3.00 59.25
CA ASN A 264 22.48 3.02 59.39
C ASN A 264 22.96 3.82 60.61
N GLN A 265 22.32 4.96 60.91
CA GLN A 265 22.60 5.72 62.12
C GLN A 265 22.28 4.93 63.40
N ILE A 266 21.08 4.32 63.45
CA ILE A 266 20.66 3.50 64.60
C ILE A 266 21.61 2.31 64.81
N VAL A 267 21.97 1.60 63.74
CA VAL A 267 22.90 0.46 63.78
C VAL A 267 24.27 0.92 64.30
N SER A 268 24.76 2.07 63.85
CA SER A 268 26.03 2.65 64.34
C SER A 268 25.97 3.02 65.82
N ASP A 269 24.84 3.53 66.30
CA ASP A 269 24.67 3.89 67.72
C ASP A 269 24.58 2.65 68.61
N VAL A 270 23.88 1.61 68.16
CA VAL A 270 23.83 0.31 68.86
C VAL A 270 25.23 -0.30 68.91
N PHE A 271 25.98 -0.29 67.80
CA PHE A 271 27.36 -0.79 67.78
C PHE A 271 28.26 -0.05 68.79
N ARG A 272 28.10 1.28 68.93
CA ARG A 272 28.83 2.07 69.91
C ARG A 272 28.45 1.69 71.35
N GLY A 273 27.15 1.55 71.63
CA GLY A 273 26.66 1.09 72.94
C GLY A 273 27.15 -0.31 73.30
N MET A 274 27.27 -1.18 72.29
CA MET A 274 27.83 -2.52 72.41
C MET A 274 29.26 -2.52 72.92
N ASN A 275 30.12 -1.71 72.27
CA ASN A 275 31.52 -1.60 72.63
C ASN A 275 31.71 -1.04 74.04
N GLU A 276 30.87 -0.07 74.43
CA GLU A 276 30.89 0.46 75.78
C GLU A 276 30.42 -0.58 76.82
N MET A 277 29.40 -1.38 76.50
CA MET A 277 28.95 -2.45 77.39
C MET A 277 30.03 -3.54 77.56
N ASN A 278 30.69 -3.93 76.48
CA ASN A 278 31.85 -4.84 76.54
C ASN A 278 32.96 -4.28 77.44
N ARG A 279 33.26 -2.97 77.34
CA ARG A 279 34.23 -2.30 78.21
C ARG A 279 33.82 -2.37 79.68
N LEU A 280 32.57 -2.02 80.00
CA LEU A 280 32.04 -2.05 81.37
C LEU A 280 32.04 -3.47 81.98
N VAL A 281 31.72 -4.50 81.17
CA VAL A 281 31.77 -5.90 81.62
C VAL A 281 33.21 -6.33 81.93
N ASN A 282 34.18 -5.91 81.13
CA ASN A 282 35.59 -6.17 81.39
C ASN A 282 36.08 -5.47 82.67
N ASP A 283 35.72 -4.20 82.87
CA ASP A 283 36.05 -3.44 84.09
C ASP A 283 35.43 -4.11 85.35
N LEU A 284 34.19 -4.59 85.23
CA LEU A 284 33.51 -5.32 86.29
C LEU A 284 34.18 -6.66 86.59
N SER A 285 34.61 -7.39 85.56
CA SER A 285 35.38 -8.63 85.71
C SER A 285 36.67 -8.41 86.48
N GLN A 286 37.40 -7.34 86.15
CA GLN A 286 38.62 -6.97 86.87
C GLN A 286 38.33 -6.61 88.34
N SER A 287 37.22 -5.93 88.60
CA SER A 287 36.79 -5.59 89.97
C SER A 287 36.48 -6.85 90.78
N PHE A 288 35.80 -7.83 90.20
CA PHE A 288 35.52 -9.10 90.87
C PHE A 288 36.78 -9.92 91.16
N ASP A 289 37.77 -9.91 90.28
CA ASP A 289 39.07 -10.54 90.53
C ASP A 289 39.79 -9.90 91.73
N GLN A 290 39.71 -8.57 91.88
CA GLN A 290 40.24 -7.86 93.05
C GLN A 290 39.50 -8.27 94.33
N ILE A 291 38.17 -8.32 94.31
CA ILE A 291 37.34 -8.74 95.47
C ILE A 291 37.67 -10.19 95.84
N LYS A 292 37.89 -11.08 94.86
CA LYS A 292 38.31 -12.46 95.09
C LYS A 292 39.65 -12.53 95.84
N GLY A 293 40.60 -11.67 95.47
CA GLY A 293 41.87 -11.54 96.18
C GLY A 293 41.69 -11.08 97.63
N ILE A 294 40.84 -10.07 97.87
CA ILE A 294 40.54 -9.58 99.23
C ILE A 294 39.85 -10.67 100.06
N ALA A 295 38.85 -11.36 99.50
CA ALA A 295 38.16 -12.46 100.16
C ALA A 295 39.13 -13.57 100.60
N ALA A 296 40.10 -13.94 99.75
CA ALA A 296 41.13 -14.90 100.10
C ALA A 296 42.00 -14.44 101.28
N ILE A 297 42.39 -13.17 101.33
CA ILE A 297 43.14 -12.59 102.46
C ILE A 297 42.30 -12.62 103.74
N VAL A 298 41.02 -12.24 103.68
CA VAL A 298 40.13 -12.26 104.86
C VAL A 298 39.91 -13.68 105.36
N GLN A 299 39.80 -14.66 104.45
CA GLN A 299 39.73 -16.09 104.81
C GLN A 299 40.98 -16.53 105.58
N GLU A 300 42.16 -16.11 105.11
CA GLU A 300 43.43 -16.41 105.78
C GLU A 300 43.49 -15.77 107.17
N ILE A 301 43.09 -14.50 107.30
CA ILE A 301 43.00 -13.80 108.59
C ILE A 301 42.04 -14.51 109.54
N ALA A 302 40.86 -14.93 109.06
CA ALA A 302 39.89 -15.68 109.85
C ALA A 302 40.47 -17.02 110.32
N ALA A 303 41.19 -17.74 109.46
CA ALA A 303 41.85 -19.00 109.80
C ALA A 303 42.97 -18.80 110.85
N GLN A 304 43.79 -17.75 110.70
CA GLN A 304 44.82 -17.39 111.68
C GLN A 304 44.20 -16.99 113.02
N THR A 305 43.13 -16.18 112.99
CA THR A 305 42.39 -15.74 114.19
C THR A 305 41.74 -16.92 114.91
N HIS A 306 41.20 -17.87 114.16
CA HIS A 306 40.68 -19.12 114.71
C HIS A 306 41.78 -19.90 115.46
N LEU A 307 42.98 -20.05 114.87
CA LEU A 307 44.13 -20.69 115.52
C LEU A 307 44.61 -19.94 116.77
N LEU A 308 44.68 -18.60 116.72
CA LEU A 308 45.02 -17.74 117.86
C LEU A 308 44.01 -17.90 119.00
N SER A 309 42.71 -17.86 118.69
CA SER A 309 41.64 -18.04 119.68
C SER A 309 41.63 -19.44 120.28
N PHE A 310 41.93 -20.47 119.48
CA PHE A 310 42.05 -21.86 119.93
C PHE A 310 43.22 -22.01 120.92
N ASN A 311 44.38 -21.44 120.60
CA ASN A 311 45.53 -21.41 121.50
C ASN A 311 45.21 -20.62 122.79
N ALA A 312 44.50 -19.51 122.69
CA ALA A 312 44.05 -18.73 123.84
C ALA A 312 43.04 -19.49 124.72
N SER A 313 42.13 -20.27 124.13
CA SER A 313 41.21 -21.15 124.88
C SER A 313 41.97 -22.25 125.63
N ILE A 314 43.03 -22.81 125.05
CA ILE A 314 43.90 -23.80 125.73
C ILE A 314 44.59 -23.15 126.95
N GLU A 315 45.18 -21.98 126.78
CA GLU A 315 45.89 -21.30 127.88
C GLU A 315 44.93 -20.82 128.98
N ALA A 316 43.73 -20.38 128.61
CA ALA A 316 42.67 -20.04 129.56
C ALA A 316 42.20 -21.25 130.39
N ALA A 317 42.09 -22.44 129.77
CA ALA A 317 41.80 -23.68 130.49
C ALA A 317 42.96 -24.10 131.42
N ARG A 318 44.21 -23.82 131.02
CA ARG A 318 45.42 -24.12 131.79
C ARG A 318 45.57 -23.24 133.04
N ALA A 319 45.10 -21.99 132.99
CA ALA A 319 45.12 -21.04 134.10
C ALA A 319 44.04 -21.27 135.18
N GLY A 320 43.16 -22.27 135.02
CA GLY A 320 42.17 -22.65 136.04
C GLY A 320 41.19 -21.53 136.38
N SER A 321 40.98 -21.25 137.69
CA SER A 321 40.02 -20.22 138.15
C SER A 321 40.41 -18.79 137.73
N SER A 322 41.70 -18.51 137.52
CA SER A 322 42.20 -17.21 137.06
C SER A 322 41.98 -16.97 135.55
N GLY A 323 41.73 -18.03 134.77
CA GLY A 323 41.52 -17.98 133.32
C GLY A 323 40.06 -17.89 132.87
N ALA A 324 39.10 -17.96 133.80
CA ALA A 324 37.67 -18.08 133.48
C ALA A 324 37.14 -16.95 132.58
N GLY A 325 37.51 -15.68 132.85
CA GLY A 325 37.14 -14.54 132.01
C GLY A 325 37.80 -14.56 130.62
N PHE A 326 39.06 -15.00 130.54
CA PHE A 326 39.79 -15.16 129.28
C PHE A 326 39.22 -16.27 128.40
N SER A 327 38.71 -17.36 129.00
CA SER A 327 38.08 -18.46 128.26
C SER A 327 36.83 -17.99 127.50
N VAL A 328 36.03 -17.10 128.11
CA VAL A 328 34.84 -16.54 127.45
C VAL A 328 35.25 -15.71 126.24
N VAL A 329 36.22 -14.81 126.39
CA VAL A 329 36.74 -13.99 125.29
C VAL A 329 37.31 -14.86 124.17
N ALA A 330 38.11 -15.89 124.49
CA ALA A 330 38.68 -16.79 123.50
C ALA A 330 37.60 -17.56 122.73
N SER A 331 36.53 -18.01 123.42
CA SER A 331 35.38 -18.66 122.76
C SER A 331 34.60 -17.72 121.83
N GLU A 332 34.46 -16.44 122.22
CA GLU A 332 33.78 -15.43 121.40
C GLU A 332 34.62 -15.06 120.16
N VAL A 333 35.94 -14.93 120.30
CA VAL A 333 36.86 -14.71 119.16
C VAL A 333 36.87 -15.93 118.23
N LYS A 334 36.83 -17.15 118.77
CA LYS A 334 36.72 -18.37 117.96
C LYS A 334 35.44 -18.35 117.13
N LYS A 335 34.30 -18.10 117.78
CA LYS A 335 33.00 -18.00 117.10
C LYS A 335 33.00 -16.90 116.03
N LEU A 336 33.55 -15.72 116.33
CA LEU A 336 33.69 -14.62 115.38
C LEU A 336 34.53 -15.02 114.16
N SER A 337 35.62 -15.76 114.36
CA SER A 337 36.45 -16.24 113.25
C SER A 337 35.75 -17.31 112.38
N GLU A 338 34.97 -18.21 112.99
CA GLU A 338 34.14 -19.18 112.28
C GLU A 338 33.02 -18.50 111.47
N ASP A 339 32.37 -17.50 112.06
CA ASP A 339 31.33 -16.71 111.39
C ASP A 339 31.91 -15.84 110.25
N THR A 340 33.12 -15.28 110.45
CA THR A 340 33.86 -14.57 109.39
C THR A 340 34.18 -15.49 108.23
N LYS A 341 34.66 -16.71 108.50
CA LYS A 341 34.92 -17.73 107.47
C LYS A 341 33.67 -18.07 106.66
N LYS A 342 32.54 -18.32 107.31
CA LYS A 342 31.27 -18.58 106.63
C LYS A 342 30.83 -17.41 105.75
N ALA A 343 30.99 -16.17 106.24
CA ALA A 343 30.66 -14.98 105.47
C ALA A 343 31.54 -14.85 104.22
N VAL A 344 32.84 -15.15 104.34
CA VAL A 344 33.78 -15.14 103.21
C VAL A 344 33.47 -16.26 102.20
N ASP A 345 33.17 -17.48 102.66
CA ASP A 345 32.74 -18.57 101.78
C ASP A 345 31.47 -18.19 100.99
N HIS A 346 30.55 -17.48 101.63
CA HIS A 346 29.36 -16.94 100.97
C HIS A 346 29.70 -15.85 99.93
N ILE A 347 30.61 -14.92 100.26
CA ILE A 347 31.12 -13.91 99.31
C ILE A 347 31.77 -14.60 98.10
N GLN A 348 32.56 -15.65 98.33
CA GLN A 348 33.22 -16.37 97.23
C GLN A 348 32.20 -17.03 96.29
N THR A 349 31.12 -17.60 96.84
CA THR A 349 30.01 -18.14 96.04
C THR A 349 29.33 -17.05 95.20
N LEU A 350 29.13 -15.85 95.76
CA LEU A 350 28.57 -14.71 95.01
C LEU A 350 29.50 -14.24 93.89
N ILE A 351 30.82 -14.25 94.10
CA ILE A 351 31.81 -13.90 93.07
C ILE A 351 31.78 -14.91 91.92
N GLU A 352 31.79 -16.21 92.23
CA GLU A 352 31.74 -17.28 91.22
C GLU A 352 30.46 -17.22 90.39
N THR A 353 29.32 -16.97 91.05
CA THR A 353 28.03 -16.77 90.38
C THR A 353 28.05 -15.52 89.49
N SER A 354 28.59 -14.41 89.98
CA SER A 354 28.70 -13.16 89.21
C SER A 354 29.62 -13.32 88.00
N ALA A 355 30.72 -14.08 88.12
CA ALA A 355 31.61 -14.42 87.03
C ALA A 355 30.92 -15.23 85.92
N ALA A 356 30.07 -16.19 86.30
CA ALA A 356 29.26 -16.93 85.35
C ALA A 356 28.29 -16.00 84.59
N TRP A 357 27.61 -15.10 85.29
CA TRP A 357 26.73 -14.10 84.66
C TRP A 357 27.46 -13.18 83.69
N MET A 358 28.66 -12.70 84.04
CA MET A 358 29.46 -11.87 83.13
C MET A 358 29.82 -12.63 81.84
N LYS A 359 30.18 -13.92 81.95
CA LYS A 359 30.46 -14.75 80.77
C LYS A 359 29.24 -14.91 79.86
N ASP A 360 28.05 -15.04 80.45
CA ASP A 360 26.81 -15.12 79.67
C ASP A 360 26.47 -13.78 79.02
N VAL A 361 26.72 -12.65 79.70
CA VAL A 361 26.59 -11.31 79.11
C VAL A 361 27.54 -11.13 77.93
N VAL A 362 28.83 -11.50 78.05
CA VAL A 362 29.78 -11.44 76.92
C VAL A 362 29.30 -12.26 75.73
N ARG A 363 28.80 -13.48 75.96
CA ARG A 363 28.25 -14.31 74.88
C ARG A 363 27.04 -13.67 74.21
N ALA A 364 26.14 -13.07 74.99
CA ALA A 364 25.01 -12.32 74.45
C ALA A 364 25.49 -11.10 73.63
N LEU A 365 26.58 -10.46 74.06
CA LEU A 365 27.18 -9.36 73.33
C LEU A 365 27.76 -9.82 71.98
N ASP A 366 28.48 -10.93 71.93
CA ASP A 366 29.00 -11.45 70.65
C ASP A 366 27.88 -11.76 69.64
N VAL A 367 26.77 -12.35 70.10
CA VAL A 367 25.61 -12.66 69.25
C VAL A 367 25.00 -11.39 68.65
N VAL A 368 24.72 -10.38 69.48
CA VAL A 368 24.13 -9.13 69.00
C VAL A 368 25.12 -8.36 68.11
N SER A 369 26.43 -8.46 68.34
CA SER A 369 27.44 -7.87 67.45
C SER A 369 27.40 -8.49 66.06
N GLY A 370 27.21 -9.81 65.95
CA GLY A 370 27.01 -10.50 64.68
C GLY A 370 25.75 -10.01 63.97
N GLN A 371 24.62 -9.92 64.69
CA GLN A 371 23.36 -9.41 64.14
C GLN A 371 23.45 -7.96 63.63
N ILE A 372 24.26 -7.13 64.28
CA ILE A 372 24.51 -5.75 63.87
C ILE A 372 25.35 -5.68 62.58
N ALA A 373 26.33 -6.55 62.42
CA ALA A 373 27.11 -6.66 61.17
C ALA A 373 26.24 -7.12 60.00
N ASP A 374 25.36 -8.09 60.23
CA ASP A 374 24.38 -8.54 59.23
C ASP A 374 23.41 -7.41 58.85
N ALA A 375 22.87 -6.69 59.84
CA ALA A 375 21.98 -5.55 59.62
C ALA A 375 22.64 -4.43 58.81
N GLN A 376 23.94 -4.18 59.02
CA GLN A 376 24.69 -3.19 58.25
C GLN A 376 24.87 -3.62 56.78
N THR A 377 25.12 -4.90 56.54
CA THR A 377 25.23 -5.46 55.19
C THR A 377 23.89 -5.36 54.45
N GLU A 378 22.79 -5.72 55.11
CA GLU A 378 21.43 -5.64 54.55
C GLU A 378 21.02 -4.19 54.25
N ALA A 379 21.37 -3.26 55.14
CA ALA A 379 21.12 -1.83 54.92
C ALA A 379 21.91 -1.28 53.72
N ALA A 380 23.17 -1.68 53.55
CA ALA A 380 23.97 -1.27 52.39
C ALA A 380 23.38 -1.82 51.06
N SER A 381 22.98 -3.09 51.04
CA SER A 381 22.28 -3.70 49.89
C SER A 381 20.98 -2.96 49.56
N SER A 382 20.18 -2.65 50.59
CA SER A 382 18.93 -1.91 50.43
C SER A 382 19.14 -0.50 49.88
N ASP A 383 20.20 0.21 50.30
CA ASP A 383 20.54 1.54 49.77
C ASP A 383 20.83 1.48 48.25
N GLN A 384 21.60 0.48 47.81
CA GLN A 384 21.91 0.26 46.40
C GLN A 384 20.65 -0.05 45.57
N LEU A 385 19.74 -0.87 46.12
CA LEU A 385 18.48 -1.19 45.45
C LEU A 385 17.59 0.04 45.27
N PHE A 386 17.47 0.88 46.30
CA PHE A 386 16.69 2.12 46.18
C PHE A 386 17.31 3.10 45.19
N GLU A 387 18.64 3.19 45.11
CA GLU A 387 19.32 4.00 44.11
C GLU A 387 19.04 3.48 42.68
N ALA A 388 19.17 2.18 42.46
CA ALA A 388 18.88 1.57 41.17
C ALA A 388 17.42 1.78 40.73
N ILE A 389 16.46 1.70 41.66
CA ILE A 389 15.05 2.01 41.38
C ILE A 389 14.89 3.48 40.98
N TYR A 390 15.54 4.40 41.70
CA TYR A 390 15.47 5.83 41.42
C TYR A 390 16.02 6.17 40.03
N GLU A 391 17.18 5.63 39.67
CA GLU A 391 17.79 5.82 38.35
C GLU A 391 16.96 5.20 37.22
N SER A 392 16.45 3.99 37.43
CA SER A 392 15.58 3.30 36.47
C SER A 392 14.29 4.08 36.20
N MET A 393 13.64 4.61 37.24
CA MET A 393 12.45 5.46 37.08
C MET A 393 12.77 6.77 36.35
N ASN A 394 13.91 7.40 36.63
CA ASN A 394 14.36 8.58 35.87
C ASN A 394 14.55 8.28 34.38
N GLN A 395 15.14 7.14 34.05
CA GLN A 395 15.26 6.71 32.65
C GLN A 395 13.88 6.46 32.03
N ASN A 396 13.01 5.74 32.72
CA ASN A 396 11.66 5.42 32.25
C ASN A 396 10.85 6.70 31.95
N ILE A 397 10.90 7.70 32.84
CA ILE A 397 10.25 9.01 32.62
C ILE A 397 10.76 9.69 31.35
N ARG A 398 12.07 9.69 31.10
CA ARG A 398 12.66 10.28 29.87
C ARG A 398 12.21 9.55 28.60
N GLU A 399 12.15 8.22 28.65
CA GLU A 399 11.66 7.40 27.53
C GLU A 399 10.18 7.66 27.26
N LEU A 400 9.34 7.69 28.30
CA LEU A 400 7.92 8.00 28.18
C LEU A 400 7.67 9.42 27.63
N GLN A 401 8.47 10.40 28.03
CA GLN A 401 8.39 11.76 27.48
C GLN A 401 8.75 11.81 26.00
N THR A 402 9.75 11.02 25.58
CA THR A 402 10.15 10.91 24.16
C THR A 402 9.04 10.24 23.36
N ASN A 403 8.53 9.09 23.81
CA ASN A 403 7.41 8.39 23.17
C ASN A 403 6.16 9.26 23.07
N LYS A 404 5.87 10.08 24.09
CA LYS A 404 4.77 11.05 24.06
C LYS A 404 4.96 12.11 22.96
N ARG A 405 6.19 12.58 22.74
CA ARG A 405 6.50 13.53 21.65
C ARG A 405 6.32 12.87 20.29
N ASP A 406 6.83 11.66 20.12
CA ASP A 406 6.74 10.92 18.86
C ASP A 406 5.28 10.60 18.51
N LEU A 407 4.47 10.24 19.51
CA LEU A 407 3.04 10.03 19.34
C LEU A 407 2.31 11.31 18.86
N ARG A 408 2.68 12.48 19.38
CA ARG A 408 2.10 13.75 18.89
C ARG A 408 2.43 13.98 17.42
N SER A 409 3.67 13.73 17.02
CA SER A 409 4.08 13.83 15.61
C SER A 409 3.32 12.81 14.75
N PHE A 410 3.12 11.59 15.25
CA PHE A 410 2.36 10.55 14.57
C PHE A 410 0.90 10.97 14.34
N VAL A 411 0.22 11.47 15.38
CA VAL A 411 -1.16 11.95 15.27
C VAL A 411 -1.27 13.08 14.25
N GLN A 412 -0.31 14.02 14.23
CA GLN A 412 -0.30 15.10 13.23
C GLN A 412 -0.23 14.56 11.78
N VAL A 413 0.63 13.56 11.52
CA VAL A 413 0.72 12.93 10.19
C VAL A 413 -0.59 12.23 9.82
N ILE A 414 -1.25 11.58 10.78
CA ILE A 414 -2.56 10.96 10.57
C ILE A 414 -3.63 12.01 10.22
N GLU A 415 -3.63 13.17 10.88
CA GLU A 415 -4.53 14.28 10.53
C GLU A 415 -4.27 14.79 9.10
N GLU A 416 -3.00 14.92 8.69
CA GLU A 416 -2.64 15.29 7.32
C GLU A 416 -3.16 14.26 6.30
N ILE A 417 -3.06 12.96 6.59
CA ILE A 417 -3.65 11.88 5.79
C ILE A 417 -5.18 12.05 5.70
N GLY A 418 -5.85 12.42 6.80
CA GLY A 418 -7.27 12.76 6.81
C GLY A 418 -7.61 13.87 5.82
N THR A 419 -6.87 14.98 5.84
CA THR A 419 -7.09 16.09 4.90
C THR A 419 -6.83 15.70 3.44
N ALA A 420 -5.80 14.89 3.17
CA ALA A 420 -5.49 14.39 1.84
C ALA A 420 -6.60 13.46 1.33
N THR A 421 -7.11 12.59 2.20
CA THR A 421 -8.21 11.67 1.91
C THR A 421 -9.49 12.43 1.55
N GLN A 422 -9.80 13.52 2.27
CA GLN A 422 -10.93 14.39 1.94
C GLN A 422 -10.79 15.01 0.54
N LYS A 423 -9.58 15.45 0.16
CA LYS A 423 -9.31 15.95 -1.21
C LYS A 423 -9.47 14.87 -2.28
N VAL A 424 -9.06 13.63 -1.98
CA VAL A 424 -9.26 12.48 -2.87
C VAL A 424 -10.75 12.22 -3.08
N SER A 425 -11.55 12.20 -2.02
CA SER A 425 -13.01 12.04 -2.09
C SER A 425 -13.66 13.12 -2.97
N GLN A 426 -13.31 14.40 -2.74
CA GLN A 426 -13.81 15.52 -3.55
C GLN A 426 -13.38 15.43 -5.02
N SER A 427 -12.17 14.95 -5.28
CA SER A 427 -11.66 14.78 -6.64
C SER A 427 -12.38 13.64 -7.36
N ALA A 428 -12.71 12.56 -6.65
CA ALA A 428 -13.49 11.45 -7.19
C ALA A 428 -14.92 11.86 -7.53
N GLU A 429 -15.59 12.61 -6.64
CA GLU A 429 -16.92 13.18 -6.93
C GLU A 429 -16.89 14.11 -8.13
N LYS A 430 -15.92 15.03 -8.19
CA LYS A 430 -15.77 15.95 -9.31
C LYS A 430 -15.49 15.22 -10.62
N LEU A 431 -14.66 14.18 -10.59
CA LEU A 431 -14.36 13.35 -11.76
C LEU A 431 -15.62 12.63 -12.26
N ASN A 432 -16.41 12.06 -11.34
CA ASN A 432 -17.67 11.43 -11.68
C ASN A 432 -18.66 12.43 -12.31
N ASP A 433 -18.83 13.60 -11.69
CA ASP A 433 -19.70 14.66 -12.18
C ASP A 433 -19.28 15.18 -13.56
N GLN A 434 -17.98 15.40 -13.78
CA GLN A 434 -17.45 15.81 -15.08
C GLN A 434 -17.71 14.74 -16.14
N THR A 435 -17.54 13.47 -15.78
CA THR A 435 -17.80 12.34 -16.68
C THR A 435 -19.28 12.26 -17.06
N LEU A 436 -20.19 12.54 -16.12
CA LEU A 436 -21.63 12.60 -16.38
C LEU A 436 -22.05 13.79 -17.26
N ARG A 437 -21.29 14.90 -17.24
CA ARG A 437 -21.60 16.13 -17.99
C ARG A 437 -20.96 16.22 -19.37
N GLN A 438 -19.74 15.70 -19.53
CA GLN A 438 -18.97 15.81 -20.79
C GLN A 438 -19.26 14.69 -21.79
N PHE A 439 -19.86 13.58 -21.34
CA PHE A 439 -20.16 12.42 -22.17
C PHE A 439 -21.66 12.13 -22.21
#